data_AF-A0A7Y0M0I7-F1
#
_entry.id   AF-A0A7Y0M0I7-F1
#
_cell.length_a   1.000
_cell.length_b   1.000
_cell.length_c   1.000
_cell.angle_alpha   90.00
_cell.angle_beta   90.00
_cell.angle_gamma   90.00
#
_symmetry.space_group_name_H-M   'P 1'
#
loop_
_entity.id
_entity.type
_entity.pdbx_description
1 polymer ?
#
loop_
_entity_poly.entity_id
_entity_poly.type
_entity_poly.pdbx_seq_one_letter_code
_entity_poly.pdbx_strand_id
1 'polypeptide(L)'
;MRRNPRQIALITALGDSDAVSAGDYDLAADVGWALVGRRVDDATMLELLEPWRGHRYRVVRLLEVTRGTAPRRGPRLAIHDHRRS
;
A
#
# COMPACT_ATOMS: atom_id res chain seq x y z
N MET A 1 -10.20 -7.93 -1.43
CA MET A 1 -9.16 -7.60 -0.43
C MET A 1 -9.73 -6.54 0.50
N ARG A 2 -9.93 -6.83 1.79
CA ARG A 2 -10.44 -5.86 2.77
C ARG A 2 -9.25 -5.33 3.56
N ARG A 3 -8.91 -4.05 3.37
CA ARG A 3 -8.04 -3.30 4.29
C ARG A 3 -8.56 -3.47 5.72
N ASN A 4 -7.66 -3.62 6.69
CA ASN A 4 -8.02 -3.80 8.10
C ASN A 4 -8.84 -2.58 8.59
N PRO A 5 -10.14 -2.74 8.93
CA PRO A 5 -11.03 -1.60 9.17
C PRO A 5 -10.61 -0.77 10.39
N ARG A 6 -9.91 -1.39 11.36
CA ARG A 6 -9.38 -0.70 12.54
C ARG A 6 -8.28 0.30 12.20
N GLN A 7 -7.41 -0.05 11.24
CA GLN A 7 -6.32 0.83 10.83
C GLN A 7 -6.78 1.94 9.90
N ILE A 8 -7.74 1.67 8.99
CA ILE A 8 -8.37 2.74 8.22
C ILE A 8 -9.00 3.75 9.18
N ALA A 9 -9.74 3.29 10.20
CA ALA A 9 -10.39 4.19 11.15
C ALA A 9 -9.39 5.09 11.92
N LEU A 10 -8.19 4.62 12.28
CA LEU A 10 -7.15 5.49 12.86
C LEU A 10 -6.70 6.59 11.90
N ILE A 11 -6.53 6.25 10.62
CA ILE A 11 -6.13 7.18 9.57
C ILE A 11 -7.24 8.21 9.29
N THR A 12 -8.50 7.77 9.10
CA THR A 12 -9.61 8.66 8.73
C THR A 12 -10.32 9.33 9.89
N ALA A 13 -10.36 8.73 11.08
CA ALA A 13 -11.07 9.30 12.25
C ALA A 13 -10.14 10.04 13.22
N LEU A 14 -8.85 9.68 13.30
CA LEU A 14 -7.88 10.32 14.21
C LEU A 14 -6.74 11.06 13.49
N GLY A 15 -6.66 10.97 12.15
CA GLY A 15 -5.70 11.74 11.36
C GLY A 15 -4.24 11.34 11.58
N ASP A 16 -4.00 10.11 12.05
CA ASP A 16 -2.67 9.62 12.36
C ASP A 16 -1.79 9.59 11.10
N SER A 17 -0.81 10.50 11.04
CA SER A 17 0.12 10.62 9.91
C SER A 17 1.15 9.51 9.85
N ASP A 18 1.19 8.63 10.84
CA ASP A 18 2.12 7.52 10.96
C ASP A 18 1.49 6.14 10.79
N ALA A 19 0.16 6.05 10.82
CA ALA A 19 -0.55 4.79 10.67
C ALA A 19 -0.45 4.23 9.24
N VAL A 20 0.24 3.10 9.07
CA VAL A 20 0.37 2.37 7.80
C VAL A 20 -0.19 0.96 7.93
N SER A 21 -1.11 0.57 7.05
CA SER A 21 -1.76 -0.75 7.07
C SER A 21 -0.76 -1.86 6.76
N ALA A 22 -0.37 -2.64 7.76
CA ALA A 22 0.31 -3.91 7.54
C ALA A 22 -0.74 -4.97 7.16
N GLY A 23 -0.40 -5.87 6.24
CA GLY A 23 -1.28 -6.90 5.69
C GLY A 23 -1.97 -6.55 4.37
N ASP A 24 -1.71 -5.36 3.81
CA ASP A 24 -2.11 -5.03 2.44
C ASP A 24 -0.92 -5.32 1.52
N TYR A 25 -0.81 -6.56 1.06
CA TYR A 25 0.33 -7.04 0.27
C TYR A 25 0.60 -6.22 -1.00
N ASP A 26 -0.41 -5.53 -1.52
CA ASP A 26 -0.25 -4.64 -2.67
C ASP A 26 0.44 -3.33 -2.27
N LEU A 27 0.17 -2.82 -1.06
CA LEU A 27 0.83 -1.61 -0.55
C LEU A 27 2.33 -1.82 -0.36
N ALA A 28 2.74 -2.91 0.29
CA ALA A 28 4.16 -3.23 0.45
C ALA A 28 4.86 -3.40 -0.90
N ALA A 29 4.20 -4.07 -1.85
CA ALA A 29 4.72 -4.21 -3.20
C ALA A 29 4.88 -2.87 -3.92
N ASP A 30 3.89 -1.98 -3.82
CA ASP A 30 3.92 -0.65 -4.44
C ASP A 30 4.96 0.27 -3.79
N VAL A 31 5.17 0.18 -2.47
CA VAL A 31 6.24 0.89 -1.76
C VAL A 31 7.62 0.31 -2.12
N GLY A 32 7.73 -0.99 -2.35
CA GLY A 32 8.97 -1.65 -2.82
C GLY A 32 9.34 -1.28 -4.25
N TRP A 33 8.42 -1.55 -5.20
CA TRP A 33 7.98 -0.57 -6.21
C TRP A 33 8.76 0.71 -6.23
N ALA A 34 8.45 1.46 -5.18
CA ALA A 34 8.71 2.84 -5.16
C ALA A 34 10.14 3.21 -4.86
N LEU A 35 10.58 2.76 -3.70
CA LEU A 35 11.78 3.25 -3.09
C LEU A 35 13.00 2.47 -3.56
N VAL A 36 12.81 1.20 -3.95
CA VAL A 36 13.90 0.26 -4.23
C VAL A 36 13.76 -0.50 -5.56
N GLY A 37 12.67 -0.29 -6.31
CA GLY A 37 12.47 -0.89 -7.62
C GLY A 37 12.31 -2.42 -7.62
N ARG A 38 11.83 -3.01 -6.51
CA ARG A 38 11.56 -4.45 -6.39
C ARG A 38 10.42 -4.71 -5.41
N ARG A 39 9.70 -5.83 -5.54
CA ARG A 39 8.67 -6.22 -4.57
C ARG A 39 9.29 -6.46 -3.19
N VAL A 40 8.61 -5.99 -2.14
CA VAL A 40 8.99 -6.22 -0.74
C VAL A 40 7.77 -6.68 0.06
N ASP A 41 8.01 -7.22 1.26
CA ASP A 41 6.97 -7.60 2.22
C ASP A 41 6.67 -6.46 3.21
N ASP A 42 5.69 -6.67 4.10
CA ASP A 42 5.28 -5.65 5.07
C ASP A 42 6.38 -5.27 6.05
N ALA A 43 7.21 -6.24 6.48
CA ALA A 43 8.30 -5.97 7.41
C ALA A 43 9.35 -5.07 6.76
N THR A 44 9.78 -5.42 5.54
CA THR A 44 10.71 -4.62 4.75
C THR A 44 10.11 -3.26 4.38
N MET A 45 8.79 -3.18 4.10
CA MET A 45 8.11 -1.90 3.87
C MET A 45 8.23 -1.00 5.09
N LEU A 46 8.01 -1.52 6.31
CA LEU A 46 8.13 -0.73 7.54
C LEU A 46 9.56 -0.25 7.76
N GLU A 47 10.56 -1.09 7.50
CA GLU A 47 11.98 -0.69 7.56
C GLU A 47 12.30 0.42 6.55
N LEU A 48 11.81 0.30 5.32
CA LEU A 48 12.00 1.33 4.28
C LEU A 48 11.33 2.66 4.67
N LEU A 49 10.23 2.63 5.42
CA LEU A 49 9.51 3.81 5.85
C LEU A 49 10.02 4.40 7.17
N GLU A 50 10.88 3.71 7.90
CA GLU A 50 11.42 4.14 9.20
C GLU A 50 12.06 5.55 9.17
N PRO A 51 12.79 5.97 8.12
CA PRO A 51 13.32 7.34 8.04
C PRO A 51 12.26 8.45 8.13
N TRP A 52 10.98 8.12 7.86
CA TRP A 52 9.85 9.05 7.92
C TRP A 52 8.88 8.72 9.05
N ARG A 53 9.36 8.09 10.13
CA ARG A 53 8.58 7.86 11.34
C ARG A 53 7.85 9.14 11.79
N GLY A 54 6.58 9.00 12.12
CA GLY A 54 5.64 10.11 12.38
C GLY A 54 4.89 10.59 11.15
N HIS A 55 5.37 10.28 9.94
CA HIS A 55 4.81 10.72 8.66
C HIS A 55 4.68 9.61 7.61
N ARG A 56 4.78 8.33 8.03
CA ARG A 56 4.80 7.19 7.12
C ARG A 56 3.57 7.12 6.21
N TYR A 57 2.38 7.46 6.72
CA TYR A 57 1.16 7.53 5.91
C TYR A 57 1.23 8.65 4.85
N ARG A 58 1.82 9.81 5.19
CA ARG A 58 1.98 10.92 4.23
C ARG A 58 2.93 10.53 3.10
N VAL A 59 4.02 9.83 3.42
CA VAL A 59 4.96 9.31 2.41
C VAL A 59 4.26 8.34 1.49
N VAL A 60 3.50 7.38 2.03
CA VAL A 60 2.69 6.46 1.22
C VAL A 60 1.75 7.23 0.29
N ARG A 61 0.99 8.22 0.80
CA ARG A 61 0.10 9.04 -0.02
C ARG A 61 0.84 9.85 -1.08
N LEU A 62 2.00 10.40 -0.75
CA LEU A 62 2.85 11.10 -1.72
C LEU A 62 3.35 10.14 -2.80
N LEU A 63 3.76 8.93 -2.46
CA LEU A 63 4.16 7.91 -3.42
C LEU A 63 3.00 7.50 -4.33
N GLU A 64 1.78 7.38 -3.81
CA GLU A 64 0.58 7.08 -4.60
C GLU A 64 0.26 8.18 -5.63
N VAL A 65 0.44 9.47 -5.29
CA VAL A 65 0.07 10.59 -6.18
C VAL A 65 1.22 11.06 -7.08
N THR A 66 2.47 10.91 -6.65
CA THR A 66 3.66 11.33 -7.43
C THR A 66 4.14 10.26 -8.38
N ARG A 67 3.79 8.99 -8.14
CA ARG A 67 4.04 7.95 -9.14
C ARG A 67 3.05 8.12 -10.28
N GLY A 68 3.60 8.50 -11.43
CA GLY A 68 3.13 7.92 -12.67
C GLY A 68 3.17 6.40 -12.50
N THR A 69 2.00 5.81 -12.26
CA THR A 69 1.68 4.38 -12.11
C THR A 69 2.90 3.46 -12.16
N ALA A 70 3.23 2.76 -11.04
CA ALA A 70 4.17 1.64 -11.08
C ALA A 70 3.94 0.83 -12.37
N PRO A 71 4.98 0.48 -13.16
CA PRO A 71 4.81 -0.05 -14.51
C PRO A 71 3.73 -1.12 -14.49
N ARG A 72 2.57 -0.82 -15.10
CA ARG A 72 1.39 -1.69 -15.06
C ARG A 72 1.77 -3.02 -15.69
N ARG A 73 2.21 -3.98 -14.88
CA ARG A 73 2.56 -5.30 -15.38
C ARG A 73 1.28 -6.08 -15.63
N GLY A 74 0.94 -6.20 -16.91
CA GLY A 74 0.24 -7.35 -17.47
C GLY A 74 -1.27 -7.21 -17.59
N PRO A 75 -1.90 -8.01 -18.48
CA PRO A 75 -3.28 -7.85 -18.89
C PRO A 75 -4.21 -8.02 -17.67
N ARG A 76 -5.29 -7.23 -17.63
CA ARG A 76 -6.36 -7.39 -16.66
C ARG A 76 -6.75 -8.88 -16.61
N LEU A 77 -6.57 -9.54 -15.47
CA LEU A 77 -7.19 -10.83 -15.23
C LEU A 77 -8.68 -10.66 -15.52
N ALA A 78 -9.21 -11.43 -16.46
CA ALA A 78 -10.62 -11.42 -16.79
C ALA A 78 -11.42 -11.70 -15.52
N ILE A 79 -12.46 -10.90 -15.30
CA ILE A 79 -13.42 -11.09 -14.21
C ILE A 79 -14.04 -12.47 -14.42
N HIS A 80 -13.76 -13.42 -13.51
CA HIS A 80 -14.43 -14.71 -13.52
C HIS A 80 -15.89 -14.49 -13.08
N ASP A 81 -16.83 -14.74 -13.99
CA ASP A 81 -18.26 -14.70 -13.69
C ASP A 81 -18.62 -15.87 -12.77
N HIS A 82 -19.15 -15.59 -11.58
CA HIS A 82 -19.60 -16.59 -10.62
C HIS A 82 -21.10 -16.94 -10.78
N ARG A 83 -21.73 -16.59 -11.90
CA ARG A 83 -23.17 -16.80 -12.12
C ARG A 83 -23.55 -18.18 -12.68
N ARG A 84 -22.81 -19.23 -12.34
CA ARG A 84 -23.25 -20.64 -12.40
C ARG A 84 -22.46 -21.52 -11.42
N SER A 85 -22.98 -21.69 -10.22
CA SER A 85 -22.84 -22.90 -9.39
C SER A 85 -23.94 -22.91 -8.35
#